data_AF-A0A9D1MWS3-F1
#
_entry.id   AF-A0A9D1MWS3-F1
#
_cell.length_a   1.000
_cell.length_b   1.000
_cell.length_c   1.000
_cell.angle_alpha   90.00
_cell.angle_beta   90.00
_cell.angle_gamma   90.00
#
_symmetry.space_group_name_H-M   'P 1'
#
loop_
_entity.id
_entity.type
_entity.pdbx_description
1 polymer ?
#
loop_
_entity_poly.entity_id
_entity_poly.type
_entity_poly.pdbx_seq_one_letter_code
_entity_poly.pdbx_strand_id
1 'polypeptide(L)'
;MFEALQRLDGRLWERYLTLKKNVENASNSFFDAYLDLSEQFLRYIARDAALPQRATCGELLHNAEVLKRLCEISFDYAKLQDYVLKINRHKHGTEKVVTVQHVEDYLKVLHRLYRACCAAENMPCEQFDENEAQKLFGLAERERQRLCKEVLRLTSELEKEGADSAEARAALQRAHEMLDRAQTDKNLVAEDNENLRRQIIALQQLKLSALEDKLNKTLALLLELRECVAENRVATSAIHRLICGSSLSEKELSKEREALEIK
;
A
#
# COMPACT_ATOMS: atom_id res chain seq x y z
N MET A 1 -14.29 -9.85 -10.86
CA MET A 1 -14.05 -9.78 -12.34
C MET A 1 -13.54 -11.05 -13.05
N PHE A 2 -12.55 -11.83 -12.57
CA PHE A 2 -12.01 -13.02 -13.31
C PHE A 2 -11.70 -14.25 -12.42
N GLU A 3 -12.43 -14.44 -11.33
CA GLU A 3 -12.07 -15.41 -10.29
C GLU A 3 -12.10 -16.89 -10.75
N ALA A 4 -12.91 -17.23 -11.76
CA ALA A 4 -12.99 -18.60 -12.26
C ALA A 4 -11.83 -18.98 -13.19
N LEU A 5 -10.92 -18.07 -13.54
CA LEU A 5 -9.75 -18.38 -14.37
C LEU A 5 -8.88 -19.48 -13.75
N GLN A 6 -8.72 -19.48 -12.42
CA GLN A 6 -7.94 -20.50 -11.72
C GLN A 6 -8.48 -21.92 -11.93
N ARG A 7 -9.80 -22.04 -12.16
CA ARG A 7 -10.46 -23.33 -12.43
C ARG A 7 -10.38 -23.72 -13.91
N LEU A 8 -10.25 -22.75 -14.82
CA LEU A 8 -10.07 -23.01 -16.25
C LEU A 8 -8.64 -23.47 -16.54
N ASP A 9 -7.64 -22.67 -16.15
CA ASP A 9 -6.23 -22.95 -16.39
C ASP A 9 -5.33 -22.12 -15.46
N GLY A 10 -4.35 -22.75 -14.84
CA GLY A 10 -3.44 -22.08 -13.91
C GLY A 10 -2.60 -20.98 -14.56
N ARG A 11 -2.20 -21.14 -15.82
CA ARG A 11 -1.42 -20.12 -16.54
C ARG A 11 -2.29 -18.92 -16.91
N LEU A 12 -3.57 -19.13 -17.25
CA LEU A 12 -4.51 -18.02 -17.45
C LEU A 12 -4.59 -17.15 -16.18
N TRP A 13 -4.67 -17.77 -15.02
CA TRP A 13 -4.69 -17.05 -13.74
C TRP A 13 -3.40 -16.26 -13.50
N GLU A 14 -2.22 -16.85 -13.72
CA GLU A 14 -0.93 -16.16 -13.57
C GLU A 14 -0.80 -14.95 -14.51
N ARG A 15 -1.23 -15.09 -15.77
CA ARG A 15 -1.24 -13.99 -16.74
C ARG A 15 -2.21 -12.90 -16.34
N TYR A 16 -3.37 -13.25 -15.81
CA TYR A 16 -4.32 -12.28 -15.26
C TYR A 16 -3.77 -11.52 -14.06
N LEU A 17 -3.09 -12.19 -13.12
CA LEU A 17 -2.44 -11.51 -11.99
C LEU A 17 -1.42 -10.46 -12.45
N THR A 18 -0.65 -10.79 -13.49
CA THR A 18 0.30 -9.85 -14.10
C THR A 18 -0.41 -8.65 -14.73
N LEU A 19 -1.50 -8.89 -15.46
CA LEU A 19 -2.33 -7.83 -16.03
C LEU A 19 -2.93 -6.93 -14.94
N LYS A 20 -3.51 -7.53 -13.90
CA LYS A 20 -4.12 -6.84 -12.76
C LYS A 20 -3.11 -5.92 -12.07
N LYS A 21 -1.90 -6.42 -11.80
CA LYS A 21 -0.81 -5.63 -11.21
C LYS A 21 -0.46 -4.40 -12.07
N ASN A 22 -0.42 -4.55 -13.39
CA ASN A 22 -0.13 -3.44 -14.28
C ASN A 22 -1.27 -2.40 -14.34
N VAL A 23 -2.53 -2.84 -14.23
CA VAL A 23 -3.69 -1.94 -14.09
C VAL A 23 -3.61 -1.15 -12.77
N GLU A 24 -3.31 -1.83 -11.67
CA GLU A 24 -3.16 -1.20 -10.34
C GLU A 24 -2.07 -0.13 -10.31
N ASN A 25 -0.98 -0.37 -11.05
CA ASN A 25 0.14 0.56 -11.19
C ASN A 25 -0.06 1.64 -12.28
N ALA A 26 -1.19 1.63 -13.01
CA ALA A 26 -1.38 2.45 -14.22
C ALA A 26 -0.20 2.35 -15.22
N SER A 27 0.43 1.18 -15.29
CA SER A 27 1.67 0.95 -16.02
C SER A 27 1.43 0.77 -17.51
N ASN A 28 2.33 1.32 -18.34
CA ASN A 28 2.34 1.11 -19.78
C ASN A 28 2.56 -0.36 -20.19
N SER A 29 3.13 -1.17 -19.31
CA SER A 29 3.24 -2.63 -19.48
C SER A 29 1.88 -3.33 -19.47
N PHE A 30 0.79 -2.63 -19.17
CA PHE A 30 -0.58 -3.11 -19.33
C PHE A 30 -0.81 -3.71 -20.71
N PHE A 31 -0.35 -3.04 -21.78
CA PHE A 31 -0.57 -3.50 -23.14
C PHE A 31 0.13 -4.83 -23.45
N ASP A 32 1.34 -5.03 -22.93
CA ASP A 32 2.06 -6.30 -23.06
C ASP A 32 1.36 -7.41 -22.29
N ALA A 33 0.99 -7.14 -21.04
CA ALA A 33 0.26 -8.11 -20.23
C ALA A 33 -1.12 -8.46 -20.82
N TYR A 34 -1.77 -7.51 -21.50
CA TYR A 34 -3.03 -7.74 -22.21
C TYR A 34 -2.83 -8.72 -23.38
N LEU A 35 -1.77 -8.53 -24.18
CA LEU A 35 -1.45 -9.44 -25.28
C LEU A 35 -1.08 -10.83 -24.77
N ASP A 36 -0.29 -10.92 -23.71
CA ASP A 36 0.10 -12.19 -23.10
C ASP A 36 -1.13 -12.98 -22.60
N LEU A 37 -2.06 -12.31 -21.92
CA LEU A 37 -3.29 -12.95 -21.46
C LEU A 37 -4.18 -13.36 -22.63
N SER A 38 -4.32 -12.49 -23.64
CA SER A 38 -5.06 -12.80 -24.87
C SER A 38 -4.48 -14.02 -25.58
N GLU A 39 -3.15 -14.09 -25.72
CA GLU A 39 -2.46 -15.24 -26.29
C GLU A 39 -2.74 -16.53 -25.52
N GLN A 40 -2.66 -16.47 -24.18
CA GLN A 40 -2.93 -17.63 -23.34
C GLN A 40 -4.39 -18.11 -23.47
N PHE A 41 -5.36 -17.20 -23.63
CA PHE A 41 -6.75 -17.58 -23.94
C PHE A 41 -6.86 -18.30 -25.29
N LEU A 42 -6.24 -17.77 -26.34
CA LEU A 42 -6.28 -18.40 -27.66
C LEU A 42 -5.66 -19.80 -27.64
N ARG A 43 -4.56 -19.97 -26.90
CA ARG A 43 -3.93 -21.29 -26.69
C ARG A 43 -4.82 -22.24 -25.90
N TYR A 44 -5.51 -21.75 -24.87
CA TYR A 44 -6.44 -22.55 -24.09
C TYR A 44 -7.64 -23.04 -24.93
N ILE A 45 -8.21 -22.15 -25.73
CA ILE A 45 -9.37 -22.44 -26.59
C ILE A 45 -9.02 -23.47 -27.67
N ALA A 46 -7.79 -23.42 -28.19
CA ALA A 46 -7.28 -24.33 -29.21
C ALA A 46 -6.27 -25.34 -28.63
N ARG A 47 -6.46 -25.77 -27.37
CA ARG A 47 -5.58 -26.72 -26.65
C ARG A 47 -5.40 -28.07 -27.34
N ASP A 48 -6.40 -28.49 -28.12
CA ASP A 48 -6.37 -29.76 -28.87
C ASP A 48 -5.72 -29.61 -30.26
N ALA A 49 -5.33 -28.40 -30.65
CA ALA A 49 -4.69 -28.11 -31.91
C ALA A 49 -3.16 -28.05 -31.76
N ALA A 50 -2.44 -28.52 -32.79
CA ALA A 50 -0.99 -28.40 -32.85
C ALA A 50 -0.57 -26.96 -33.22
N LEU A 51 -0.59 -26.06 -32.23
CA LEU A 51 -0.19 -24.66 -32.41
C LEU A 51 1.33 -24.49 -32.26
N PRO A 52 1.96 -23.56 -33.01
CA PRO A 52 3.37 -23.23 -32.82
C PRO A 52 3.61 -22.69 -31.39
N GLN A 53 4.65 -23.21 -30.72
CA GLN A 53 4.98 -22.78 -29.35
C GLN A 53 5.33 -21.28 -29.26
N ARG A 54 5.87 -20.69 -30.31
CA ARG A 54 6.29 -19.27 -30.36
C ARG A 54 5.33 -18.36 -31.13
N ALA A 55 4.14 -18.86 -31.49
CA ALA A 55 3.15 -18.04 -32.17
C ALA A 55 2.71 -16.85 -31.30
N THR A 56 2.81 -15.65 -31.82
CA THR A 56 2.31 -14.43 -31.18
C THR A 56 0.78 -14.42 -31.18
N CYS A 57 0.18 -13.63 -30.27
CA CYS A 57 -1.27 -13.37 -30.28
C CYS A 57 -1.81 -12.98 -31.67
N GLY A 58 -1.08 -12.15 -32.42
CA GLY A 58 -1.46 -11.76 -33.78
C GLY A 58 -1.48 -12.92 -34.76
N GLU A 59 -0.48 -13.81 -34.72
CA GLU A 59 -0.42 -15.01 -35.57
C GLU A 59 -1.52 -16.02 -35.21
N LEU A 60 -1.80 -16.20 -33.93
CA LEU A 60 -2.90 -17.07 -33.47
C LEU A 60 -4.26 -16.57 -33.98
N LEU A 61 -4.48 -15.25 -34.04
CA LEU A 61 -5.70 -14.66 -34.59
C LEU A 61 -5.82 -14.72 -36.11
N HIS A 62 -4.82 -15.26 -36.82
CA HIS A 62 -4.91 -15.59 -38.25
C HIS A 62 -4.94 -17.11 -38.49
N ASN A 63 -4.85 -17.92 -37.42
CA ASN A 63 -4.88 -19.37 -37.54
C ASN A 63 -6.31 -19.88 -37.69
N ALA A 64 -6.59 -20.60 -38.78
CA ALA A 64 -7.94 -21.07 -39.10
C ALA A 64 -8.56 -21.97 -38.01
N GLU A 65 -7.76 -22.81 -37.35
CA GLU A 65 -8.25 -23.69 -36.28
C GLU A 65 -8.63 -22.86 -35.04
N VAL A 66 -7.81 -21.87 -34.66
CA VAL A 66 -8.13 -20.96 -33.55
C VAL A 66 -9.43 -20.19 -33.83
N LEU A 67 -9.57 -19.63 -35.04
CA LEU A 67 -10.77 -18.89 -35.43
C LEU A 67 -12.02 -19.78 -35.43
N LYS A 68 -11.89 -21.03 -35.90
CA LYS A 68 -12.97 -22.01 -35.83
C LYS A 68 -13.40 -22.27 -34.38
N ARG A 69 -12.45 -22.49 -33.46
CA ARG A 69 -12.75 -22.71 -32.03
C ARG A 69 -13.39 -21.48 -31.36
N LEU A 70 -12.97 -20.27 -31.73
CA LEU A 70 -13.60 -19.04 -31.25
C LEU A 70 -15.08 -18.94 -31.68
N CYS A 71 -15.38 -19.34 -32.93
CA CYS A 71 -16.75 -19.43 -33.41
C CYS A 71 -17.57 -20.52 -32.68
N GLU A 72 -16.97 -21.68 -32.39
CA GLU A 72 -17.62 -22.77 -31.63
C GLU A 72 -18.07 -22.31 -30.24
N ILE A 73 -17.29 -21.46 -29.56
CA ILE A 73 -17.65 -20.85 -28.27
C ILE A 73 -18.50 -19.58 -28.42
N SER A 74 -18.99 -19.27 -29.62
CA SER A 74 -19.82 -18.10 -29.93
C SER A 74 -19.18 -16.75 -29.58
N PHE A 75 -17.86 -16.62 -29.75
CA PHE A 75 -17.14 -15.38 -29.50
C PHE A 75 -16.83 -14.61 -30.79
N ASP A 76 -17.28 -13.35 -30.87
CA ASP A 76 -16.90 -12.41 -31.93
C ASP A 76 -15.51 -11.81 -31.64
N TYR A 77 -14.52 -12.26 -32.44
CA TYR A 77 -13.12 -11.90 -32.27
C TYR A 77 -12.70 -10.63 -33.01
N ALA A 78 -13.59 -9.93 -33.73
CA ALA A 78 -13.23 -8.73 -34.49
C ALA A 78 -12.63 -7.64 -33.59
N LYS A 79 -13.24 -7.41 -32.42
CA LYS A 79 -12.73 -6.42 -31.45
C LYS A 79 -11.41 -6.83 -30.81
N LEU A 80 -11.20 -8.13 -30.60
CA LEU A 80 -9.92 -8.63 -30.10
C LEU A 80 -8.81 -8.39 -31.13
N GLN A 81 -9.06 -8.69 -32.41
CA GLN A 81 -8.14 -8.40 -33.51
C GLN A 81 -7.83 -6.91 -33.63
N ASP A 82 -8.84 -6.04 -33.58
CA ASP A 82 -8.67 -4.59 -33.59
C ASP A 82 -7.73 -4.11 -32.49
N TYR A 83 -7.91 -4.60 -31.26
CA TYR A 83 -7.08 -4.21 -30.11
C TYR A 83 -5.67 -4.77 -30.17
N VAL A 84 -5.48 -6.00 -30.64
CA VAL A 84 -4.14 -6.55 -30.88
C VAL A 84 -3.39 -5.70 -31.92
N LEU A 85 -4.05 -5.31 -33.00
CA LEU A 85 -3.47 -4.43 -34.02
C LEU A 85 -3.14 -3.03 -33.46
N LYS A 86 -4.06 -2.44 -32.69
CA LYS A 86 -3.82 -1.14 -32.03
C LYS A 86 -2.62 -1.21 -31.08
N ILE A 87 -2.54 -2.23 -30.24
CA ILE A 87 -1.40 -2.41 -29.33
C ILE A 87 -0.09 -2.57 -30.10
N ASN A 88 -0.07 -3.40 -31.14
CA ASN A 88 1.13 -3.61 -31.94
C ASN A 88 1.58 -2.32 -32.63
N ARG A 89 0.65 -1.53 -33.19
CA ARG A 89 0.97 -0.19 -33.70
C ARG A 89 1.49 0.73 -32.59
N HIS A 90 0.87 0.69 -31.42
CA HIS A 90 1.31 1.48 -30.28
C HIS A 90 2.73 1.08 -29.83
N LYS A 91 3.12 -0.21 -29.84
CA LYS A 91 4.50 -0.68 -29.50
C LYS A 91 5.61 -0.04 -30.32
N HIS A 92 5.31 0.41 -31.53
CA HIS A 92 6.28 1.07 -32.40
C HIS A 92 6.17 2.61 -32.39
N GLY A 93 5.29 3.18 -31.56
CA GLY A 93 5.12 4.63 -31.37
C GLY A 93 5.85 5.19 -30.14
N THR A 94 6.13 6.49 -30.14
CA THR A 94 7.12 7.15 -29.27
C THR A 94 6.67 7.55 -27.86
N GLU A 95 5.40 7.49 -27.49
CA GLU A 95 4.98 7.72 -26.09
C GLU A 95 3.64 7.05 -25.84
N LYS A 96 3.52 6.34 -24.72
CA LYS A 96 2.28 5.67 -24.31
C LYS A 96 1.91 6.17 -22.94
N VAL A 97 0.65 6.53 -22.76
CA VAL A 97 0.05 6.71 -21.45
C VAL A 97 -1.19 5.84 -21.43
N VAL A 98 -1.20 4.83 -20.56
CA VAL A 98 -2.41 4.05 -20.29
C VAL A 98 -3.40 4.95 -19.56
N THR A 99 -4.65 4.92 -20.00
CA THR A 99 -5.74 5.64 -19.37
C THR A 99 -6.78 4.65 -18.85
N VAL A 100 -7.63 5.10 -17.94
CA VAL A 100 -8.70 4.24 -17.40
C VAL A 100 -9.64 3.73 -18.49
N GLN A 101 -9.94 4.55 -19.51
CA GLN A 101 -10.75 4.14 -20.66
C GLN A 101 -10.10 3.00 -21.44
N HIS A 102 -8.78 3.06 -21.65
CA HIS A 102 -8.06 1.93 -22.27
C HIS A 102 -8.23 0.66 -21.45
N VAL A 103 -8.14 0.73 -20.12
CA VAL A 103 -8.31 -0.44 -19.26
C VAL A 103 -9.72 -1.00 -19.36
N GLU A 104 -10.75 -0.15 -19.22
CA GLU A 104 -12.15 -0.54 -19.29
C GLU A 104 -12.50 -1.20 -20.63
N ASP A 105 -12.16 -0.55 -21.75
CA ASP A 105 -12.47 -1.02 -23.09
C ASP A 105 -11.82 -2.39 -23.38
N TYR A 106 -10.56 -2.54 -22.99
CA TYR A 106 -9.77 -3.74 -23.27
C TYR A 106 -10.19 -4.89 -22.37
N LEU A 107 -10.34 -4.65 -21.06
CA LEU A 107 -10.82 -5.66 -20.12
C LEU A 107 -12.24 -6.13 -20.45
N LYS A 108 -13.11 -5.26 -20.98
CA LYS A 108 -14.46 -5.63 -21.42
C LYS A 108 -14.43 -6.67 -22.55
N VAL A 109 -13.48 -6.56 -23.49
CA VAL A 109 -13.30 -7.55 -24.56
C VAL A 109 -12.76 -8.87 -23.98
N LEU A 110 -11.76 -8.83 -23.10
CA LEU A 110 -11.26 -10.04 -22.43
C LEU A 110 -12.32 -10.72 -21.57
N HIS A 111 -13.16 -9.94 -20.88
CA HIS A 111 -14.23 -10.50 -20.06
C HIS A 111 -15.30 -11.19 -20.92
N ARG A 112 -15.58 -10.69 -22.14
CA ARG A 112 -16.46 -11.41 -23.08
C ARG A 112 -15.86 -12.75 -23.50
N LEU A 113 -14.54 -12.79 -23.76
CA LEU A 113 -13.84 -14.02 -24.11
C LEU A 113 -13.83 -15.02 -22.95
N TYR A 114 -13.52 -14.54 -21.75
CA TYR A 114 -13.60 -15.30 -20.51
C TYR A 114 -15.00 -15.88 -20.29
N ARG A 115 -16.05 -15.06 -20.44
CA ARG A 115 -17.44 -15.54 -20.31
C ARG A 115 -17.77 -16.62 -21.34
N ALA A 116 -17.33 -16.46 -22.59
CA ALA A 116 -17.54 -17.46 -23.63
C ALA A 116 -16.85 -18.79 -23.28
N CYS A 117 -15.63 -18.73 -22.74
CA CYS A 117 -14.91 -19.91 -22.25
C CYS A 117 -15.63 -20.58 -21.06
N CYS A 118 -16.07 -19.80 -20.08
CA CYS A 118 -16.84 -20.34 -18.95
C CYS A 118 -18.15 -20.99 -19.41
N ALA A 119 -18.86 -20.38 -20.36
CA ALA A 119 -20.09 -20.94 -20.91
C ALA A 119 -19.85 -22.29 -21.61
N ALA A 120 -18.76 -22.40 -22.39
CA ALA A 120 -18.38 -23.65 -23.05
C ALA A 120 -18.06 -24.78 -22.05
N GLU A 121 -17.50 -24.45 -20.89
CA GLU A 121 -17.19 -25.39 -19.81
C GLU A 121 -18.33 -25.55 -18.78
N ASN A 122 -19.53 -24.99 -19.04
CA ASN A 122 -20.69 -24.97 -18.14
C ASN A 122 -20.39 -24.42 -16.73
N MET A 123 -19.51 -23.42 -16.65
CA MET A 123 -19.11 -22.79 -15.40
C MET A 123 -19.85 -21.47 -15.15
N PRO A 124 -20.22 -21.18 -13.88
CA PRO A 124 -20.76 -19.87 -13.54
C PRO A 124 -19.68 -18.79 -13.76
N CYS A 125 -20.10 -17.67 -14.34
CA CYS A 125 -19.25 -16.52 -14.63
C CYS A 125 -19.94 -15.24 -14.17
N GLU A 126 -19.16 -14.35 -13.57
CA GLU A 126 -19.61 -13.03 -13.13
C GLU A 126 -19.96 -12.11 -14.31
N GLN A 127 -20.56 -10.96 -13.99
CA GLN A 127 -20.70 -9.86 -14.95
C GLN A 127 -19.49 -8.93 -14.85
N PHE A 128 -19.17 -8.28 -15.96
CA PHE A 128 -18.13 -7.26 -15.98
C PHE A 128 -18.63 -6.03 -15.23
N ASP A 129 -17.91 -5.59 -14.19
CA ASP A 129 -18.19 -4.35 -13.46
C ASP A 129 -17.17 -3.27 -13.86
N GLU A 130 -17.64 -2.28 -14.62
CA GLU A 130 -16.85 -1.13 -15.02
C GLU A 130 -16.35 -0.34 -13.81
N ASN A 131 -17.11 -0.29 -12.72
CA ASN A 131 -16.68 0.37 -11.48
C ASN A 131 -15.53 -0.37 -10.81
N GLU A 132 -15.46 -1.70 -10.93
CA GLU A 132 -14.35 -2.51 -10.38
C GLU A 132 -13.06 -2.19 -11.16
N ALA A 133 -13.12 -2.10 -12.50
CA ALA A 133 -11.98 -1.71 -13.33
C ALA A 133 -11.49 -0.29 -13.01
N GLN A 134 -12.41 0.66 -12.85
CA GLN A 134 -12.09 2.04 -12.48
C GLN A 134 -11.47 2.13 -11.07
N LYS A 135 -11.97 1.32 -10.12
CA LYS A 135 -11.42 1.23 -8.76
C LYS A 135 -10.01 0.63 -8.75
N LEU A 136 -9.73 -0.36 -9.60
CA LEU A 136 -8.40 -0.98 -9.69
C LEU A 136 -7.38 -0.03 -10.34
N PHE A 137 -7.78 0.73 -11.35
CA PHE A 137 -6.85 1.58 -12.09
C PHE A 137 -6.16 2.61 -11.18
N GLY A 138 -4.82 2.63 -11.18
CA GLY A 138 -4.03 3.55 -10.37
C GLY A 138 -4.26 3.40 -8.85
N LEU A 139 -4.74 2.24 -8.40
CA LEU A 139 -4.91 1.95 -6.97
C LEU A 139 -3.57 2.05 -6.22
N ALA A 140 -2.50 1.49 -6.80
CA ALA A 140 -1.18 1.52 -6.19
C ALA A 140 -0.60 2.94 -6.11
N GLU A 141 -0.88 3.79 -7.11
CA GLU A 141 -0.47 5.20 -7.08
C GLU A 141 -1.23 6.00 -6.01
N ARG A 142 -2.54 5.77 -5.87
CA ARG A 142 -3.34 6.41 -4.81
C ARG A 142 -2.88 5.96 -3.43
N GLU A 143 -2.55 4.69 -3.29
CA GLU A 143 -1.96 4.17 -2.07
C GLU A 143 -0.60 4.83 -1.78
N ARG A 144 0.28 4.95 -2.77
CA ARG A 144 1.57 5.63 -2.65
C ARG A 144 1.41 7.04 -2.12
N GLN A 145 0.49 7.82 -2.71
CA GLN A 145 0.20 9.18 -2.26
C GLN A 145 -0.27 9.23 -0.80
N ARG A 146 -1.11 8.27 -0.38
CA ARG A 146 -1.55 8.17 1.02
C ARG A 146 -0.39 7.85 1.95
N LEU A 147 0.45 6.88 1.58
CA LEU A 147 1.60 6.46 2.36
C LEU A 147 2.64 7.58 2.48
N CYS A 148 2.96 8.29 1.40
CA CYS A 148 3.86 9.45 1.43
C CYS A 148 3.34 10.55 2.37
N LYS A 149 2.03 10.84 2.35
CA LYS A 149 1.44 11.81 3.29
C LYS A 149 1.59 11.37 4.75
N GLU A 150 1.42 10.08 5.02
CA GLU A 150 1.55 9.54 6.37
C GLU A 150 3.01 9.56 6.86
N VAL A 151 3.96 9.18 6.00
CA VAL A 151 5.39 9.30 6.31
C VAL A 151 5.73 10.76 6.59
N LEU A 152 5.33 11.70 5.73
CA LEU A 152 5.57 13.13 5.94
C LEU A 152 5.02 13.62 7.29
N ARG A 153 3.79 13.19 7.63
CA ARG A 153 3.15 13.52 8.92
C ARG A 153 3.96 13.01 10.11
N LEU A 154 4.33 11.73 10.11
CA LEU A 154 5.11 11.11 11.19
C LEU A 154 6.51 11.71 11.33
N THR A 155 7.14 12.04 10.19
CA THR A 155 8.45 12.69 10.14
C THR A 155 8.38 14.07 10.83
N SER A 156 7.39 14.89 10.46
CA SER A 156 7.17 16.22 11.07
C SER A 156 6.83 16.15 12.56
N GLU A 157 6.06 15.14 12.99
CA GLU A 157 5.73 14.94 14.40
C GLU A 157 6.97 14.57 15.21
N LEU A 158 7.79 13.64 14.72
CA LEU A 158 9.04 13.24 15.38
C LEU A 158 10.05 14.39 15.47
N GLU A 159 10.15 15.23 14.44
CA GLU A 159 10.98 16.43 14.46
C GLU A 159 10.54 17.42 15.54
N LYS A 160 9.23 17.69 15.65
CA LYS A 160 8.67 18.54 16.71
C LYS A 160 8.85 17.96 18.11
N GLU A 161 8.85 16.64 18.21
CA GLU A 161 9.03 15.96 19.49
C GLU A 161 10.48 16.00 19.99
N GLY A 162 11.44 16.50 19.20
CA GLY A 162 12.84 16.58 19.60
C GLY A 162 13.50 15.22 19.47
N ALA A 163 13.66 14.76 18.22
CA ALA A 163 14.39 13.55 17.85
C ALA A 163 15.90 13.68 18.17
N ASP A 164 16.24 13.72 19.46
CA ASP A 164 17.62 13.93 19.94
C ASP A 164 18.47 12.66 19.83
N SER A 165 17.84 11.49 19.67
CA SER A 165 18.56 10.22 19.52
C SER A 165 19.18 10.09 18.13
N ALA A 166 20.37 9.46 18.07
CA ALA A 166 21.04 9.16 16.81
C ALA A 166 20.17 8.28 15.89
N GLU A 167 19.41 7.36 16.48
CA GLU A 167 18.50 6.44 15.79
C GLU A 167 17.32 7.19 15.15
N ALA A 168 16.75 8.17 15.84
CA ALA A 168 15.68 8.98 15.29
C ALA A 168 16.18 9.85 14.12
N ARG A 169 17.36 10.47 14.23
CA ARG A 169 17.98 11.22 13.13
C ARG A 169 18.23 10.35 11.89
N ALA A 170 18.78 9.14 12.06
CA ALA A 170 18.99 8.22 10.95
C ALA A 170 17.67 7.76 10.31
N ALA A 171 16.63 7.55 11.11
CA ALA A 171 15.31 7.18 10.60
C ALA A 171 14.64 8.32 9.82
N LEU A 172 14.75 9.56 10.27
CA LEU A 172 14.27 10.76 9.56
C LEU A 172 15.00 10.93 8.23
N GLN A 173 16.31 10.74 8.20
CA GLN A 173 17.08 10.82 6.95
C GLN A 173 16.62 9.76 5.93
N ARG A 174 16.47 8.50 6.35
CA ARG A 174 15.94 7.43 5.49
C ARG A 174 14.54 7.73 4.98
N ALA A 175 13.67 8.31 5.82
CA ALA A 175 12.32 8.68 5.44
C ALA A 175 12.31 9.76 4.34
N HIS A 176 13.17 10.77 4.44
CA HIS A 176 13.32 11.81 3.41
C HIS A 176 13.85 11.23 2.09
N GLU A 177 14.92 10.45 2.13
CA GLU A 177 15.49 9.82 0.92
C GLU A 177 14.46 8.93 0.19
N MET A 178 13.63 8.21 0.95
CA MET A 178 12.57 7.37 0.40
C MET A 178 11.42 8.21 -0.17
N LEU A 179 11.02 9.30 0.49
CA LEU A 179 10.01 10.23 -0.03
C LEU A 179 10.45 10.83 -1.36
N ASP A 180 11.70 11.26 -1.47
CA ASP A 180 12.25 11.84 -2.69
C ASP A 180 12.26 10.82 -3.84
N ARG A 181 12.69 9.57 -3.57
CA ARG A 181 12.64 8.47 -4.54
C ARG A 181 11.21 8.18 -4.99
N ALA A 182 10.31 8.00 -4.03
CA ALA A 182 8.91 7.71 -4.31
C ALA A 182 8.22 8.84 -5.10
N GLN A 183 8.69 10.08 -5.04
CA GLN A 183 8.15 11.20 -5.81
C GLN A 183 8.74 11.31 -7.22
N THR A 184 9.97 10.84 -7.41
CA THR A 184 10.73 11.00 -8.66
C THR A 184 10.63 9.78 -9.59
N ASP A 185 10.60 8.56 -9.04
CA ASP A 185 10.46 7.33 -9.81
C ASP A 185 9.00 6.85 -9.82
N LYS A 186 8.51 6.47 -11.01
CA LYS A 186 7.16 5.91 -11.21
C LYS A 186 7.19 4.43 -11.60
N ASN A 187 8.37 3.84 -11.79
CA ASN A 187 8.49 2.49 -12.33
C ASN A 187 8.40 1.40 -11.24
N LEU A 188 8.56 1.76 -9.96
CA LEU A 188 8.64 0.82 -8.83
C LEU A 188 7.56 1.05 -7.75
N VAL A 189 6.37 1.50 -8.14
CA VAL A 189 5.27 1.88 -7.22
C VAL A 189 4.95 0.81 -6.16
N ALA A 190 4.95 -0.48 -6.53
CA ALA A 190 4.62 -1.57 -5.61
C ALA A 190 5.71 -1.79 -4.53
N GLU A 191 6.98 -1.74 -4.94
CA GLU A 191 8.12 -1.89 -4.02
C GLU A 191 8.24 -0.66 -3.10
N ASP A 192 8.03 0.53 -3.67
CA ASP A 192 7.98 1.78 -2.91
C ASP A 192 6.87 1.76 -1.87
N ASN A 193 5.66 1.28 -2.20
CA ASN A 193 4.56 1.15 -1.24
C ASN A 193 4.92 0.22 -0.08
N GLU A 194 5.59 -0.90 -0.35
CA GLU A 194 6.01 -1.82 0.70
C GLU A 194 7.08 -1.19 1.60
N ASN A 195 8.06 -0.49 1.01
CA ASN A 195 9.08 0.24 1.75
C ASN A 195 8.49 1.37 2.60
N LEU A 196 7.55 2.14 2.04
CA LEU A 196 6.82 3.19 2.76
C LEU A 196 6.07 2.63 3.97
N ARG A 197 5.38 1.48 3.83
CA ARG A 197 4.71 0.80 4.96
C ARG A 197 5.69 0.40 6.05
N ARG A 198 6.85 -0.18 5.69
CA ARG A 198 7.90 -0.55 6.66
C ARG A 198 8.43 0.68 7.40
N GLN A 199 8.63 1.79 6.68
CA GLN A 199 9.10 3.03 7.28
C GLN A 199 8.06 3.64 8.25
N ILE A 200 6.76 3.60 7.90
CA ILE A 200 5.69 4.04 8.80
C ILE A 200 5.75 3.29 10.12
N ILE A 201 5.90 1.96 10.09
CA ILE A 201 6.00 1.13 11.30
C ILE A 201 7.21 1.56 12.15
N ALA A 202 8.37 1.74 11.51
CA ALA A 202 9.58 2.18 12.21
C ALA A 202 9.42 3.56 12.86
N LEU A 203 8.83 4.53 12.16
CA LEU A 203 8.59 5.88 12.70
C LEU A 203 7.58 5.85 13.87
N GLN A 204 6.53 5.02 13.78
CA GLN A 204 5.56 4.85 14.85
C GLN A 204 6.20 4.27 16.12
N GLN A 205 7.09 3.28 15.98
CA GLN A 205 7.82 2.69 17.11
C GLN A 205 8.74 3.73 17.78
N LEU A 206 9.49 4.49 16.99
CA LEU A 206 10.34 5.57 17.50
C LEU A 206 9.53 6.63 18.25
N LYS A 207 8.37 7.00 17.72
CA LYS A 207 7.48 7.97 18.37
C LYS A 207 6.98 7.46 19.72
N LEU A 208 6.59 6.18 19.79
CA LEU A 208 6.16 5.56 21.04
C LEU A 208 7.28 5.63 22.09
N SER A 209 8.50 5.26 21.71
CA SER A 209 9.67 5.35 22.59
C SER A 209 9.96 6.79 23.04
N ALA A 210 9.87 7.77 22.16
CA ALA A 210 10.07 9.18 22.51
C ALA A 210 9.01 9.70 23.51
N LEU A 211 7.76 9.25 23.38
CA LEU A 211 6.69 9.58 24.31
C LEU A 211 6.89 8.91 25.68
N GLU A 212 7.33 7.65 25.70
CA GLU A 212 7.68 6.94 26.93
C GLU A 212 8.80 7.67 27.69
N ASP A 213 9.86 8.10 26.99
CA ASP A 213 10.96 8.86 27.60
C ASP A 213 10.48 10.20 28.18
N LYS A 214 9.62 10.93 27.47
CA LYS A 214 9.04 12.18 27.98
C LYS A 214 8.15 11.96 29.20
N LEU A 215 7.36 10.89 29.19
CA LEU A 215 6.52 10.53 30.31
C LEU A 215 7.38 10.21 31.55
N ASN A 216 8.45 9.43 31.36
CA ASN A 216 9.38 9.09 32.43
C ASN A 216 10.10 10.33 32.99
N LYS A 217 10.55 11.26 32.13
CA LYS A 217 11.12 12.55 32.56
C LYS A 217 10.12 13.40 33.33
N THR A 218 8.88 13.46 32.86
CA THR A 218 7.81 14.21 33.54
C THR A 218 7.47 13.60 34.89
N LEU A 219 7.43 12.26 34.98
CA LEU A 219 7.25 11.55 36.23
C LEU A 219 8.36 11.85 37.23
N ALA A 220 9.63 11.85 36.78
CA ALA A 220 10.77 12.21 37.63
C ALA A 220 10.63 13.65 38.17
N LEU A 221 10.32 14.62 37.31
CA LEU A 221 10.10 16.01 37.72
C LEU A 221 8.93 16.17 38.70
N LEU A 222 7.85 15.40 38.53
CA LEU A 222 6.72 15.40 39.46
C LEU A 222 7.08 14.81 40.82
N LEU A 223 7.93 13.77 40.84
CA LEU A 223 8.46 13.20 42.09
C LEU A 223 9.35 14.21 42.82
N GLU A 224 10.25 14.91 42.11
CA GLU A 224 11.08 15.98 42.68
C GLU A 224 10.23 17.15 43.20
N LEU A 225 9.23 17.59 42.42
CA LEU A 225 8.33 18.66 42.82
C LEU A 225 7.54 18.29 44.09
N ARG A 226 7.11 17.03 44.20
CA ARG A 226 6.40 16.51 45.38
C ARG A 226 7.26 16.67 46.64
N GLU A 227 8.53 16.29 46.58
CA GLU A 227 9.47 16.45 47.72
C GLU A 227 9.63 17.93 48.09
N CYS A 228 9.84 18.81 47.10
CA CYS A 228 9.97 20.24 47.32
C CYS A 228 8.72 20.87 47.96
N VAL A 229 7.52 20.45 47.54
CA VAL A 229 6.25 20.94 48.11
C VAL A 229 6.07 20.46 49.56
N ALA A 230 6.45 19.21 49.85
CA ALA A 230 6.43 18.68 51.21
C ALA A 230 7.35 19.49 52.14
N GLU A 231 8.60 19.73 51.72
CA GLU A 231 9.57 20.55 52.48
C GLU A 231 9.08 21.99 52.66
N ASN A 232 8.49 22.61 51.63
CA ASN A 232 7.96 23.97 51.74
C ASN A 232 6.79 24.06 52.75
N ARG A 233 5.91 23.05 52.77
CA ARG A 233 4.82 22.97 53.76
C ARG A 233 5.36 22.87 55.19
N VAL A 234 6.38 22.06 55.42
CA VAL A 234 7.04 21.93 56.73
C VAL A 234 7.68 23.26 57.13
N ALA A 235 8.43 23.90 56.23
CA ALA A 235 9.04 25.20 56.48
C ALA A 235 7.99 26.28 56.82
N THR A 236 6.88 26.31 56.08
CA THR A 236 5.78 27.26 56.31
C THR A 236 5.12 27.03 57.68
N SER A 237 4.88 25.76 58.06
CA SER A 237 4.35 25.39 59.39
C SER A 237 5.31 25.85 60.51
N ALA A 238 6.60 25.62 60.33
CA ALA A 238 7.63 26.03 61.30
C ALA A 238 7.71 27.55 61.46
N ILE A 239 7.72 28.30 60.36
CA ILE A 239 7.71 29.77 60.37
C ILE A 239 6.45 30.29 61.05
N HIS A 240 5.27 29.74 60.72
CA HIS A 240 4.01 30.15 61.32
C HIS A 240 4.04 29.98 62.85
N ARG A 241 4.49 28.82 63.35
CA ARG A 241 4.59 28.57 64.80
C ARG A 241 5.60 29.49 65.48
N LEU A 242 6.74 29.76 64.85
CA LEU A 242 7.74 30.70 65.35
C LEU A 242 7.12 32.10 65.54
N ILE A 243 6.35 32.58 64.55
CA ILE A 243 5.63 33.86 64.63
C ILE A 243 4.59 33.84 65.77
N CYS A 244 3.92 32.72 66.00
CA CYS A 244 2.96 32.53 67.09
C CYS A 244 3.61 32.27 68.47
N GLY A 245 4.94 32.39 68.60
CA GLY A 245 5.65 32.24 69.87
C GLY A 245 5.90 30.80 70.31
N SER A 246 5.76 29.82 69.41
CA SER A 246 5.97 28.39 69.66
C SER A 246 7.10 27.85 68.76
N SER A 247 8.11 27.17 69.31
CA SER A 247 9.15 26.51 68.50
C SER A 247 8.90 25.02 68.35
N LEU A 248 9.13 24.47 67.15
CA LEU A 248 9.16 23.02 66.94
C LEU A 248 10.52 22.45 67.32
N SER A 249 10.52 21.31 68.02
CA SER A 249 11.72 20.50 68.17
C SER A 249 12.01 19.72 66.89
N GLU A 250 13.27 19.34 66.68
CA GLU A 250 13.73 18.57 65.52
C GLU A 250 12.98 17.24 65.34
N LYS A 251 12.54 16.63 66.45
CA LYS A 251 11.69 15.42 66.46
C LYS A 251 10.28 15.66 65.94
N GLU A 252 9.72 16.85 66.12
CA GLU A 252 8.36 17.17 65.67
C GLU A 252 8.36 17.54 64.18
N LEU A 253 9.42 18.21 63.70
CA LEU A 253 9.64 18.43 62.27
C LEU A 253 9.78 17.12 61.49
N SER A 254 10.51 16.14 62.05
CA SER A 254 10.63 14.81 61.45
C SER A 254 9.29 14.08 61.34
N LYS A 255 8.42 14.19 62.35
CA LYS A 255 7.08 13.61 62.32
C LYS A 255 6.16 14.29 61.31
N GLU A 256 6.29 15.60 61.13
CA GLU A 256 5.50 16.37 60.15
C GLU A 256 5.93 16.03 58.72
N ARG A 257 7.23 15.76 58.49
CA ARG A 257 7.74 15.20 57.22
C ARG A 257 7.17 13.81 56.94
N GLU A 258 7.26 12.88 57.90
CA GLU A 258 6.71 11.52 57.77
C GLU A 258 5.19 11.51 57.55
N ALA A 259 4.44 12.45 58.14
CA ALA A 259 3.00 12.57 57.95
C ALA A 259 2.59 13.10 56.56
N LEU A 260 3.50 13.81 55.88
CA LEU A 260 3.30 14.34 54.53
C LEU A 260 3.78 13.38 53.43
N GLU A 261 4.57 12.37 53.79
CA GLU A 261 4.84 11.21 52.94
C GLU A 261 3.59 10.32 52.86
N ILE A 262 2.73 10.57 51.86
CA ILE A 262 1.67 9.61 51.51
C ILE A 262 2.31 8.33 50.95
N LYS A 263 2.07 7.19 51.61
CA LYS A 263 2.42 5.84 51.10
C LYS A 263 1.79 5.54 49.75
#